data_AF-A0A1Y1CJB2-F1
#
_entry.id   AF-A0A1Y1CJB2-F1
#
_cell.length_a   1.000
_cell.length_b   1.000
_cell.length_c   1.000
_cell.angle_alpha   90.00
_cell.angle_beta   90.00
_cell.angle_gamma   90.00
#
_symmetry.space_group_name_H-M   'P 1'
#
loop_
_entity.id
_entity.type
_entity.pdbx_description
1 polymer ?
#
loop_
_entity_poly.entity_id
_entity_poly.type
_entity_poly.pdbx_seq_one_letter_code
_entity_poly.pdbx_strand_id
1 'polypeptide(L)'
;MTHYSQLLMLLYSADYTSVLLISLGENALSFISENMIVLGIMQLFLVALMYLWFKLKLKREKLKIESDFYDKNQEIILQKDKAEKLLSNLLPQQTAEELQSTGKVSSRRFRMVTVLFSDIHGFTKIVEQMNPEDLIDELDKFFMHFDSIVDKFNIEKIKTVGDAYMCAGGIPNKNRTNPIEVILAAMEIQQYMKSMKINSKAGKKGIWGLRIGVHTGPVIAGVVGTKKVSYDIWGDTVNTASRMESSGSVSEINISGMTYMLIKDFFICEYRGRMPVKYKGNIDMYFVRGFKPNMSTDLKGLVPNQHFLTQFQTLRYDDLEEAILTKLENELPKNLYYHNLKHTIDVITEVEIIGRKEDISDAEMLIIKTAALFHDSGFILSYNEHEECSVKMAKHILPKYFYSEQQIAEISNLIMHTKFPPKPLTNLEKIICDADLDYLGRTDFIPVSGNLYRELKEHGQIKSIDDWNRLQIKFIENHQYFTETARYMRDVNKIKQLDKLRELI
;
A
#
# COMPACT_ATOMS: atom_id res chain seq x y z
N MET A 1 3.09 -70.53 108.12
CA MET A 1 4.25 -69.80 107.57
C MET A 1 5.27 -70.81 107.11
N THR A 2 5.46 -71.01 105.79
CA THR A 2 6.69 -71.65 105.25
C THR A 2 6.83 -71.54 103.72
N HIS A 3 5.78 -71.26 102.94
CA HIS A 3 5.91 -71.27 101.47
C HIS A 3 6.49 -70.01 100.80
N TYR A 4 6.86 -68.96 101.54
CA TYR A 4 7.20 -67.67 100.91
C TYR A 4 8.70 -67.45 100.59
N SER A 5 9.66 -68.09 101.26
CA SER A 5 11.08 -67.71 101.10
C SER A 5 11.81 -68.34 99.92
N GLN A 6 11.53 -69.59 99.57
CA GLN A 6 12.18 -70.27 98.44
C GLN A 6 11.73 -69.73 97.08
N LEU A 7 10.51 -69.23 97.00
CA LEU A 7 9.99 -68.60 95.79
C LEU A 7 10.79 -67.32 95.48
N LEU A 8 11.19 -66.56 96.51
CA LEU A 8 11.88 -65.28 96.34
C LEU A 8 13.29 -65.42 95.73
N MET A 9 14.08 -66.43 96.08
CA MET A 9 15.47 -66.51 95.62
C MET A 9 15.62 -66.96 94.15
N LEU A 10 14.70 -67.81 93.68
CA LEU A 10 14.65 -68.24 92.28
C LEU A 10 14.13 -67.14 91.34
N LEU A 11 13.31 -66.22 91.88
CA LEU A 11 12.86 -65.05 91.12
C LEU A 11 14.02 -64.08 90.82
N TYR A 12 14.93 -63.83 91.78
CA TYR A 12 16.02 -62.86 91.61
C TYR A 12 17.12 -63.26 90.59
N SER A 13 17.45 -64.54 90.45
CA SER A 13 18.50 -64.99 89.50
C SER A 13 17.99 -65.11 88.07
N ALA A 14 16.71 -65.46 87.90
CA ALA A 14 16.01 -65.38 86.62
C ALA A 14 15.89 -63.93 86.12
N ASP A 15 15.72 -62.97 87.04
CA ASP A 15 15.70 -61.54 86.71
C ASP A 15 17.06 -61.04 86.17
N TYR A 16 18.20 -61.43 86.74
CA TYR A 16 19.49 -60.86 86.31
C TYR A 16 19.97 -61.35 84.94
N THR A 17 19.75 -62.63 84.64
CA THR A 17 20.13 -63.22 83.33
C THR A 17 19.20 -62.77 82.22
N SER A 18 17.91 -62.60 82.52
CA SER A 18 16.95 -62.01 81.59
C SER A 18 17.30 -60.55 81.29
N VAL A 19 17.65 -59.74 82.28
CA VAL A 19 18.07 -58.32 82.10
C VAL A 19 19.30 -58.17 81.19
N LEU A 20 20.30 -59.05 81.31
CA LEU A 20 21.54 -58.94 80.51
C LEU A 20 21.35 -59.38 79.05
N LEU A 21 20.54 -60.41 78.82
CA LEU A 21 20.12 -60.85 77.47
C LEU A 21 19.22 -59.80 76.79
N ILE A 22 18.34 -59.15 77.55
CA ILE A 22 17.53 -58.02 77.08
C ILE A 22 18.44 -56.85 76.69
N SER A 23 19.41 -56.48 77.52
CA SER A 23 20.35 -55.38 77.23
C SER A 23 21.25 -55.61 76.02
N LEU A 24 21.78 -56.84 75.85
CA LEU A 24 22.57 -57.20 74.66
C LEU A 24 21.71 -57.24 73.39
N GLY A 25 20.47 -57.74 73.52
CA GLY A 25 19.48 -57.72 72.44
C GLY A 25 19.10 -56.30 72.04
N GLU A 26 18.87 -55.40 73.00
CA GLU A 26 18.56 -53.99 72.80
C GLU A 26 19.70 -53.23 72.10
N ASN A 27 20.96 -53.48 72.48
CA ASN A 27 22.12 -52.86 71.83
C ASN A 27 22.37 -53.40 70.41
N ALA A 28 22.12 -54.68 70.17
CA ALA A 28 22.20 -55.24 68.82
C ALA A 28 21.06 -54.71 67.93
N LEU A 29 19.84 -54.60 68.49
CA LEU A 29 18.68 -54.00 67.83
C LEU A 29 18.91 -52.51 67.51
N SER A 30 19.51 -51.74 68.44
CA SER A 30 19.83 -50.33 68.21
C SER A 30 20.89 -50.16 67.13
N PHE A 31 21.97 -50.94 67.14
CA PHE A 31 23.02 -50.89 66.11
C PHE A 31 22.50 -51.30 64.71
N ILE A 32 21.64 -52.32 64.64
CA ILE A 32 20.96 -52.71 63.39
C ILE A 32 20.02 -51.60 62.93
N SER A 33 19.29 -50.96 63.85
CA SER A 33 18.37 -49.86 63.53
C SER A 33 19.09 -48.62 62.98
N GLU A 34 20.25 -48.25 63.54
CA GLU A 34 21.05 -47.10 63.09
C GLU A 34 21.61 -47.34 61.68
N ASN A 35 22.15 -48.54 61.40
CA ASN A 35 22.64 -48.88 60.06
C ASN A 35 21.53 -48.96 59.01
N MET A 36 20.33 -49.43 59.39
CA MET A 36 19.16 -49.42 58.50
C MET A 36 18.69 -48.01 58.17
N ILE A 37 18.78 -47.07 59.13
CA ILE A 37 18.49 -45.65 58.91
C ILE A 37 19.51 -45.03 57.94
N VAL A 38 20.81 -45.30 58.13
CA VAL A 38 21.88 -44.79 57.24
C VAL A 38 21.71 -45.32 55.81
N LEU A 39 21.42 -46.62 55.64
CA LEU A 39 21.15 -47.22 54.34
C LEU A 39 19.91 -46.60 53.68
N GLY A 40 18.83 -46.36 54.45
CA GLY A 40 17.63 -45.69 53.95
C GLY A 40 17.90 -44.26 53.47
N ILE A 41 18.71 -43.49 54.21
CA ILE A 41 19.12 -42.13 53.82
C ILE A 41 19.99 -42.18 52.55
N MET A 42 20.95 -43.10 52.46
CA MET A 42 21.77 -43.29 51.25
C MET A 42 20.93 -43.64 50.03
N GLN A 43 19.91 -44.49 50.19
CA GLN A 43 19.02 -44.90 49.11
C GLN A 43 18.13 -43.73 48.64
N LEU A 44 17.60 -42.92 49.57
CA LEU A 44 16.88 -41.68 49.25
C LEU A 44 17.78 -40.67 48.53
N PHE A 45 19.03 -40.53 48.95
CA PHE A 45 20.01 -39.67 48.29
C PHE A 45 20.30 -40.13 46.85
N LEU A 46 20.44 -41.44 46.64
CA LEU A 46 20.64 -42.03 45.32
C LEU A 46 19.44 -41.80 44.39
N VAL A 47 18.21 -41.94 44.91
CA VAL A 47 16.97 -41.61 44.19
C VAL A 47 16.91 -40.11 43.85
N ALA A 48 17.29 -39.22 44.77
CA ALA A 48 17.33 -37.79 44.53
C ALA A 48 18.35 -37.40 43.44
N LEU A 49 19.53 -38.02 43.45
CA LEU A 49 20.55 -37.84 42.40
C LEU A 49 20.05 -38.35 41.04
N MET A 50 19.41 -39.52 41.00
CA MET A 50 18.83 -40.07 39.78
C MET A 50 17.73 -39.16 39.21
N TYR A 51 16.87 -38.62 40.08
CA TYR A 51 15.85 -37.64 39.69
C TYR A 51 16.47 -36.35 39.13
N LEU A 52 17.51 -35.82 39.78
CA LEU A 52 18.21 -34.62 39.30
C LEU A 52 18.88 -34.87 37.94
N TRP A 53 19.54 -36.02 37.77
CA TRP A 53 20.15 -36.42 36.51
C TRP A 53 19.09 -36.53 35.40
N PHE A 54 17.95 -37.18 35.67
CA PHE A 54 16.85 -37.30 34.71
C PHE A 54 16.29 -35.93 34.32
N LYS A 55 16.09 -35.03 35.30
CA LYS A 55 15.63 -33.66 35.06
C LYS A 55 16.62 -32.86 34.20
N LEU A 56 17.93 -32.99 34.45
CA LEU A 56 18.97 -32.34 33.64
C LEU A 56 19.03 -32.90 32.21
N LYS A 57 18.88 -34.22 32.07
CA LYS A 57 18.81 -34.88 30.76
C LYS A 57 17.63 -34.36 29.94
N LEU A 58 16.43 -34.33 30.52
CA LEU A 58 15.22 -33.79 29.87
C LEU A 58 15.40 -32.32 29.48
N LYS A 59 16.01 -31.49 30.33
CA LYS A 59 16.27 -30.08 30.02
C LYS A 59 17.22 -29.93 28.82
N ARG A 60 18.28 -30.75 28.75
CA ARG A 60 19.23 -30.75 27.63
C ARG A 60 18.56 -31.20 26.33
N GLU A 61 17.75 -32.26 26.37
CA GLU A 61 16.98 -32.72 25.22
C GLU A 61 15.98 -31.66 24.75
N LYS A 62 15.28 -31.00 25.68
CA LYS A 62 14.37 -29.90 25.35
C LYS A 62 15.07 -28.72 24.67
N LEU A 63 16.21 -28.28 25.20
CA LEU A 63 17.00 -27.19 24.60
C LEU A 63 17.51 -27.57 23.21
N LYS A 64 17.92 -28.82 23.02
CA LYS A 64 18.34 -29.31 21.71
C LYS A 64 17.18 -29.30 20.72
N ILE A 65 16.00 -29.80 21.12
CA ILE A 65 14.79 -29.76 20.30
C ILE A 65 14.38 -28.32 19.97
N GLU A 66 14.43 -27.40 20.95
CA GLU A 66 14.14 -25.98 20.74
C GLU A 66 15.12 -25.33 19.75
N SER A 67 16.41 -25.64 19.85
CA SER A 67 17.44 -25.19 18.89
C SER A 67 17.20 -25.77 17.50
N ASP A 68 17.03 -27.08 17.38
CA ASP A 68 16.79 -27.76 16.10
C ASP A 68 15.49 -27.24 15.45
N PHE A 69 14.45 -26.99 16.24
CA PHE A 69 13.18 -26.41 15.79
C PHE A 69 13.36 -24.96 15.32
N TYR A 70 14.16 -24.16 16.03
CA TYR A 70 14.48 -22.79 15.64
C TYR A 70 15.22 -22.77 14.28
N ASP A 71 16.26 -23.60 14.13
CA ASP A 71 17.05 -23.68 12.89
C ASP A 71 16.19 -24.15 11.71
N LYS A 72 15.34 -25.17 11.93
CA LYS A 72 14.40 -25.66 10.91
C LYS A 72 13.40 -24.60 10.49
N ASN A 73 12.87 -23.82 11.43
CA ASN A 73 11.94 -22.73 11.13
C ASN A 73 12.63 -21.62 10.35
N GLN A 74 13.88 -21.26 10.69
CA GLN A 74 14.65 -20.27 9.92
C GLN A 74 14.89 -20.74 8.49
N GLU A 75 15.21 -22.02 8.29
CA GLU A 75 15.35 -22.60 6.96
C GLU A 75 14.03 -22.55 6.17
N ILE A 76 12.90 -22.89 6.80
CA ILE A 76 11.57 -22.82 6.19
C ILE A 76 11.22 -21.38 5.81
N ILE A 77 11.50 -20.40 6.67
CA ILE A 77 11.28 -18.97 6.39
C ILE A 77 12.12 -18.55 5.19
N LEU A 78 13.41 -18.90 5.16
CA LEU A 78 14.29 -18.58 4.05
C LEU A 78 13.84 -19.23 2.72
N GLN A 79 13.39 -20.48 2.76
CA GLN A 79 12.85 -21.18 1.59
C GLN A 79 11.55 -20.54 1.11
N LYS A 80 10.68 -20.14 2.05
CA LYS A 80 9.43 -19.44 1.75
C LYS A 80 9.70 -18.09 1.09
N ASP A 81 10.60 -17.28 1.65
CA ASP A 81 10.98 -15.98 1.09
C ASP A 81 11.55 -16.11 -0.33
N LYS A 82 12.39 -17.14 -0.57
CA LYS A 82 12.92 -17.43 -1.91
C LYS A 82 11.80 -17.81 -2.89
N ALA A 83 10.84 -18.63 -2.45
CA ALA A 83 9.71 -19.05 -3.27
C ALA A 83 8.78 -17.87 -3.60
N GLU A 84 8.48 -17.02 -2.61
CA GLU A 84 7.66 -15.81 -2.81
C GLU A 84 8.34 -14.83 -3.76
N LYS A 85 9.65 -14.58 -3.60
CA LYS A 85 10.42 -13.72 -4.49
C LYS A 85 10.48 -14.23 -5.93
N LEU A 86 10.58 -15.56 -6.13
CA LEU A 86 10.53 -16.13 -7.47
C LEU A 86 9.15 -15.96 -8.09
N LEU A 87 8.09 -16.15 -7.29
CA LEU A 87 6.72 -16.02 -7.77
C LEU A 87 6.38 -14.56 -8.12
N SER A 88 6.83 -13.58 -7.33
CA SER A 88 6.63 -12.15 -7.60
C SER A 88 7.35 -11.68 -8.87
N ASN A 89 8.41 -12.37 -9.29
CA ASN A 89 9.11 -12.06 -10.55
C ASN A 89 8.40 -12.65 -11.78
N LEU A 90 7.50 -13.62 -11.59
CA LEU A 90 6.80 -14.31 -12.69
C LEU A 90 5.38 -13.79 -12.89
N LEU A 91 4.74 -13.34 -11.80
CA LEU A 91 3.36 -12.94 -11.78
C LEU A 91 3.21 -11.63 -10.99
N PRO A 92 2.30 -10.75 -11.42
CA PRO A 92 1.97 -9.58 -10.62
C PRO A 92 1.47 -10.00 -9.23
N GLN A 93 1.80 -9.24 -8.19
CA GLN A 93 1.58 -9.61 -6.78
C GLN A 93 0.15 -10.12 -6.50
N GLN A 94 -0.88 -9.38 -6.91
CA GLN A 94 -2.28 -9.79 -6.69
C GLN A 94 -2.62 -11.13 -7.38
N THR A 95 -1.98 -11.39 -8.52
CA THR A 95 -2.18 -12.62 -9.29
C THR A 95 -1.48 -13.80 -8.62
N ALA A 96 -0.28 -13.57 -8.07
CA ALA A 96 0.44 -14.55 -7.27
C ALA A 96 -0.34 -14.94 -6.00
N GLU A 97 -0.88 -13.96 -5.28
CA GLU A 97 -1.71 -14.18 -4.08
C GLU A 97 -3.01 -14.94 -4.39
N GLU A 98 -3.68 -14.61 -5.50
CA GLU A 98 -4.87 -15.35 -5.97
C GLU A 98 -4.54 -16.80 -6.32
N LEU A 99 -3.41 -17.02 -6.99
CA LEU A 99 -2.94 -18.36 -7.35
C LEU A 99 -2.58 -19.19 -6.12
N GLN A 100 -1.90 -18.60 -5.13
CA GLN A 100 -1.56 -19.28 -3.87
C GLN A 100 -2.79 -19.64 -3.03
N SER A 101 -3.78 -18.73 -2.97
CA SER A 101 -4.97 -18.92 -2.13
C SER A 101 -6.01 -19.84 -2.76
N THR A 102 -6.24 -19.77 -4.07
CA THR A 102 -7.33 -20.50 -4.74
C THR A 102 -6.84 -21.62 -5.66
N GLY A 103 -5.54 -21.69 -5.94
CA GLY A 103 -4.94 -22.64 -6.88
C GLY A 103 -5.22 -22.33 -8.35
N LYS A 104 -5.94 -21.24 -8.67
CA LYS A 104 -6.25 -20.78 -10.03
C LYS A 104 -6.21 -19.25 -10.08
N VAL A 105 -6.15 -18.68 -11.28
CA VAL A 105 -6.27 -17.22 -11.47
C VAL A 105 -7.42 -16.97 -12.44
N SER A 106 -8.32 -16.09 -12.04
CA SER A 106 -9.42 -15.63 -12.89
C SER A 106 -8.93 -14.61 -13.93
N SER A 107 -9.46 -14.71 -15.16
CA SER A 107 -9.22 -13.68 -16.17
C SER A 107 -9.98 -12.40 -15.81
N ARG A 108 -9.31 -11.25 -15.88
CA ARG A 108 -9.89 -9.94 -15.56
C ARG A 108 -10.00 -9.09 -16.82
N ARG A 109 -11.12 -8.38 -16.97
CA ARG A 109 -11.36 -7.46 -18.10
C ARG A 109 -10.99 -6.03 -17.70
N PHE A 110 -10.12 -5.42 -18.50
CA PHE A 110 -9.72 -4.02 -18.36
C PHE A 110 -10.26 -3.23 -19.55
N ARG A 111 -10.89 -2.08 -19.28
CA ARG A 111 -11.55 -1.26 -20.31
C ARG A 111 -10.58 -0.33 -21.03
N MET A 112 -9.55 0.14 -20.33
CA MET A 112 -8.58 1.10 -20.82
C MET A 112 -7.18 0.61 -20.43
N VAL A 113 -6.47 0.06 -21.41
CA VAL A 113 -5.08 -0.40 -21.27
C VAL A 113 -4.31 0.13 -22.46
N THR A 114 -3.17 0.73 -22.20
CA THR A 114 -2.26 1.21 -23.25
C THR A 114 -1.16 0.21 -23.43
N VAL A 115 -1.15 -0.45 -24.60
CA VAL A 115 -0.19 -1.48 -24.96
C VAL A 115 0.90 -0.85 -25.83
N LEU A 116 2.15 -1.10 -25.47
CA LEU A 116 3.32 -0.72 -26.24
C LEU A 116 4.00 -1.98 -26.80
N PHE A 117 4.28 -1.93 -28.08
CA PHE A 117 5.20 -2.85 -28.75
C PHE A 117 6.42 -2.07 -29.23
N SER A 118 7.60 -2.63 -29.03
CA SER A 118 8.81 -2.18 -29.71
C SER A 118 9.51 -3.33 -30.40
N ASP A 119 10.20 -3.04 -31.49
CA ASP A 119 10.90 -4.02 -32.33
C ASP A 119 12.19 -3.43 -32.90
N ILE A 120 13.24 -4.25 -32.97
CA ILE A 120 14.55 -3.82 -33.43
C ILE A 120 14.60 -3.91 -34.96
N HIS A 121 14.74 -2.74 -35.58
CA HIS A 121 14.87 -2.65 -37.02
C HIS A 121 16.13 -3.34 -37.52
N GLY A 122 15.94 -4.27 -38.47
CA GLY A 122 17.04 -4.97 -39.12
C GLY A 122 17.62 -6.12 -38.30
N PHE A 123 16.94 -6.56 -37.24
CA PHE A 123 17.40 -7.63 -36.35
C PHE A 123 17.79 -8.90 -37.10
N THR A 124 17.01 -9.34 -38.10
CA THR A 124 17.34 -10.52 -38.92
C THR A 124 18.72 -10.43 -39.56
N LYS A 125 19.12 -9.25 -40.06
CA LYS A 125 20.46 -9.06 -40.65
C LYS A 125 21.57 -9.03 -39.60
N ILE A 126 21.25 -8.58 -38.39
CA ILE A 126 22.19 -8.55 -37.26
C ILE A 126 22.45 -9.97 -36.77
N VAL A 127 21.41 -10.80 -36.66
CA VAL A 127 21.52 -12.23 -36.30
C VAL A 127 22.43 -13.00 -37.26
N GLU A 128 22.37 -12.70 -38.56
CA GLU A 128 23.23 -13.34 -39.56
C GLU A 128 24.72 -12.97 -39.46
N GLN A 129 25.04 -11.82 -38.84
CA GLN A 129 26.39 -11.25 -38.83
C GLN A 129 27.08 -11.29 -37.46
N MET A 130 26.32 -11.49 -36.40
CA MET A 130 26.79 -11.41 -35.01
C MET A 130 26.83 -12.81 -34.38
N ASN A 131 27.79 -13.04 -33.48
CA ASN A 131 27.80 -14.26 -32.67
C ASN A 131 26.50 -14.32 -31.85
N PRO A 132 25.75 -15.45 -31.85
CA PRO A 132 24.53 -15.60 -31.05
C PRO A 132 24.70 -15.26 -29.57
N GLU A 133 25.84 -15.58 -28.95
CA GLU A 133 26.12 -15.26 -27.55
C GLU A 133 26.21 -13.75 -27.33
N ASP A 134 27.00 -13.05 -28.14
CA ASP A 134 27.13 -11.58 -28.08
C ASP A 134 25.80 -10.88 -28.37
N LEU A 135 24.96 -11.46 -29.24
CA LEU A 135 23.65 -10.91 -29.56
C LEU A 135 22.69 -10.98 -28.37
N ILE A 136 22.65 -12.12 -27.69
CA ILE A 136 21.81 -12.33 -26.50
C ILE A 136 22.27 -11.39 -25.39
N ASP A 137 23.57 -11.27 -25.15
CA ASP A 137 24.14 -10.38 -24.14
C ASP A 137 23.79 -8.90 -24.40
N GLU A 138 23.75 -8.47 -25.66
CA GLU A 138 23.33 -7.10 -26.00
C GLU A 138 21.82 -6.92 -25.85
N LEU A 139 21.00 -7.90 -26.27
CA LEU A 139 19.55 -7.88 -26.05
C LEU A 139 19.18 -7.78 -24.58
N ASP A 140 19.84 -8.58 -23.72
CA ASP A 140 19.60 -8.57 -22.29
C ASP A 140 19.93 -7.20 -21.68
N LYS A 141 21.00 -6.53 -22.14
CA LYS A 141 21.31 -5.15 -21.70
C LYS A 141 20.20 -4.16 -22.08
N PHE A 142 19.67 -4.25 -23.31
CA PHE A 142 18.57 -3.38 -23.75
C PHE A 142 17.31 -3.62 -22.92
N PHE A 143 16.91 -4.88 -22.76
CA PHE A 143 15.69 -5.22 -22.04
C PHE A 143 15.79 -4.94 -20.55
N MET A 144 16.96 -5.14 -19.91
CA MET A 144 17.16 -4.72 -18.52
C MET A 144 16.98 -3.21 -18.35
N HIS A 145 17.44 -2.40 -19.31
CA HIS A 145 17.22 -0.96 -19.25
C HIS A 145 15.74 -0.60 -19.49
N PHE A 146 15.08 -1.27 -20.44
CA PHE A 146 13.65 -1.04 -20.68
C PHE A 146 12.81 -1.43 -19.47
N ASP A 147 13.13 -2.54 -18.81
CA ASP A 147 12.53 -3.00 -17.55
C ASP A 147 12.61 -1.89 -16.49
N SER A 148 13.79 -1.29 -16.31
CA SER A 148 13.95 -0.18 -15.35
C SER A 148 13.10 1.07 -15.68
N ILE A 149 12.85 1.34 -16.96
CA ILE A 149 12.03 2.46 -17.41
C ILE A 149 10.54 2.13 -17.18
N VAL A 150 10.07 0.94 -17.53
CA VAL A 150 8.66 0.57 -17.34
C VAL A 150 8.29 0.48 -15.85
N ASP A 151 9.21 -0.01 -15.01
CA ASP A 151 9.02 -0.08 -13.55
C ASP A 151 8.85 1.32 -12.95
N LYS A 152 9.64 2.31 -13.39
CA LYS A 152 9.54 3.70 -12.95
C LYS A 152 8.15 4.31 -13.18
N PHE A 153 7.44 3.86 -14.20
CA PHE A 153 6.11 4.35 -14.57
C PHE A 153 4.97 3.39 -14.20
N ASN A 154 5.22 2.36 -13.37
CA ASN A 154 4.26 1.32 -13.00
C ASN A 154 3.60 0.65 -14.22
N ILE A 155 4.38 0.42 -15.28
CA ILE A 155 3.94 -0.26 -16.49
C ILE A 155 4.32 -1.73 -16.39
N GLU A 156 3.38 -2.63 -16.64
CA GLU A 156 3.62 -4.06 -16.55
C GLU A 156 4.32 -4.58 -17.81
N LYS A 157 5.48 -5.24 -17.64
CA LYS A 157 6.11 -6.03 -18.69
C LYS A 157 5.29 -7.30 -18.93
N ILE A 158 4.89 -7.54 -20.19
CA ILE A 158 4.10 -8.73 -20.54
C ILE A 158 5.01 -9.86 -20.97
N LYS A 159 5.81 -9.61 -22.02
CA LYS A 159 6.72 -10.62 -22.57
C LYS A 159 7.72 -9.98 -23.50
N THR A 160 8.79 -10.71 -23.78
CA THR A 160 9.64 -10.51 -24.95
C THR A 160 9.30 -11.57 -25.99
N VAL A 161 9.32 -11.20 -27.27
CA VAL A 161 9.09 -12.13 -28.40
C VAL A 161 10.22 -11.94 -29.40
N GLY A 162 11.29 -12.73 -29.26
CA GLY A 162 12.51 -12.51 -30.03
C GLY A 162 13.13 -11.16 -29.67
N ASP A 163 13.21 -10.26 -30.65
CA ASP A 163 13.69 -8.88 -30.53
C ASP A 163 12.60 -7.87 -30.20
N ALA A 164 11.34 -8.31 -30.10
CA ALA A 164 10.23 -7.45 -29.73
C ALA A 164 10.03 -7.40 -28.20
N TYR A 165 9.73 -6.20 -27.69
CA TYR A 165 9.38 -5.95 -26.30
C TYR A 165 7.91 -5.52 -26.18
N MET A 166 7.17 -6.16 -25.28
CA MET A 166 5.76 -5.88 -25.05
C MET A 166 5.51 -5.53 -23.59
N CYS A 167 4.94 -4.34 -23.36
CA CYS A 167 4.50 -3.89 -22.05
C CYS A 167 3.13 -3.18 -22.12
N ALA A 168 2.47 -3.02 -20.98
CA ALA A 168 1.14 -2.42 -20.93
C ALA A 168 0.91 -1.66 -19.62
N GLY A 169 0.41 -0.43 -19.74
CA GLY A 169 -0.06 0.38 -18.61
C GLY A 169 -1.56 0.20 -18.37
N GLY A 170 -2.03 0.43 -17.14
CA GLY A 170 -3.43 0.20 -16.73
C GLY A 170 -3.72 -1.23 -16.27
N ILE A 171 -2.67 -2.05 -16.12
CA ILE A 171 -2.69 -3.39 -15.53
C ILE A 171 -1.44 -3.60 -14.68
N PRO A 172 -1.47 -4.50 -13.67
CA PRO A 172 -2.66 -5.20 -13.15
C PRO A 172 -3.64 -4.26 -12.43
N ASN A 173 -3.18 -3.07 -12.04
CA ASN A 173 -3.97 -2.03 -11.40
C ASN A 173 -4.46 -1.04 -12.44
N LYS A 174 -5.73 -0.64 -12.34
CA LYS A 174 -6.33 0.36 -13.24
C LYS A 174 -5.84 1.74 -12.84
N ASN A 175 -5.54 2.57 -13.83
CA ASN A 175 -5.26 3.99 -13.63
C ASN A 175 -5.61 4.77 -14.92
N ARG A 176 -6.06 6.02 -14.78
CA ARG A 176 -6.43 6.90 -15.89
C ARG A 176 -5.20 7.45 -16.62
N THR A 177 -4.07 7.54 -15.93
CA THR A 177 -2.81 8.10 -16.46
C THR A 177 -2.02 7.19 -17.39
N ASN A 178 -2.40 5.91 -17.52
CA ASN A 178 -1.63 4.94 -18.28
C ASN A 178 -1.25 5.34 -19.72
N PRO A 179 -2.09 6.06 -20.51
CA PRO A 179 -1.69 6.46 -21.85
C PRO A 179 -0.54 7.46 -21.83
N ILE A 180 -0.51 8.36 -20.84
CA ILE A 180 0.56 9.35 -20.67
C ILE A 180 1.84 8.64 -20.20
N GLU A 181 1.73 7.78 -19.19
CA GLU A 181 2.86 7.01 -18.63
C GLU A 181 3.56 6.15 -19.68
N VAL A 182 2.80 5.43 -20.50
CA VAL A 182 3.38 4.61 -21.57
C VAL A 182 4.09 5.45 -22.62
N ILE A 183 3.61 6.67 -22.90
CA ILE A 183 4.29 7.57 -23.83
C ILE A 183 5.56 8.18 -23.22
N LEU A 184 5.56 8.49 -21.93
CA LEU A 184 6.77 8.89 -21.20
C LEU A 184 7.83 7.78 -21.26
N ALA A 185 7.44 6.54 -20.97
CA ALA A 185 8.32 5.38 -21.08
C ALA A 185 8.85 5.19 -22.51
N ALA A 186 7.98 5.32 -23.52
CA ALA A 186 8.37 5.22 -24.93
C ALA A 186 9.40 6.30 -25.31
N MET A 187 9.24 7.52 -24.82
CA MET A 187 10.19 8.62 -25.04
C MET A 187 11.54 8.35 -24.40
N GLU A 188 11.57 7.88 -23.15
CA GLU A 188 12.81 7.51 -22.45
C GLU A 188 13.54 6.35 -23.14
N ILE A 189 12.81 5.30 -23.56
CA ILE A 189 13.33 4.18 -24.33
C ILE A 189 13.98 4.67 -25.64
N GLN A 190 13.28 5.54 -26.38
CA GLN A 190 13.81 6.12 -27.61
C GLN A 190 15.05 6.98 -27.38
N GLN A 191 15.09 7.75 -26.30
CA GLN A 191 16.24 8.58 -25.95
C GLN A 191 17.46 7.72 -25.60
N TYR A 192 17.27 6.63 -24.88
CA TYR A 192 18.31 5.65 -24.59
C TYR A 192 18.87 5.03 -25.88
N MET A 193 17.99 4.59 -26.79
CA MET A 193 18.44 4.05 -28.08
C MET A 193 19.22 5.08 -28.92
N LYS A 194 18.80 6.35 -28.88
CA LYS A 194 19.51 7.46 -29.54
C LYS A 194 20.90 7.70 -28.94
N SER A 195 21.03 7.70 -27.60
CA SER A 195 22.32 7.91 -26.93
C SER A 195 23.30 6.77 -27.20
N MET A 196 22.81 5.52 -27.19
CA MET A 196 23.59 4.34 -27.56
C MET A 196 24.09 4.41 -29.00
N LYS A 197 23.23 4.80 -29.96
CA LYS A 197 23.63 4.97 -31.36
C LYS A 197 24.73 6.02 -31.55
N ILE A 198 24.75 7.08 -30.75
CA ILE A 198 25.81 8.10 -30.77
C ILE A 198 27.12 7.52 -30.24
N ASN A 199 27.07 6.82 -29.11
CA ASN A 199 28.25 6.24 -28.48
C ASN A 199 28.88 5.12 -29.33
N SER A 200 28.07 4.31 -30.01
CA SER A 200 28.54 3.24 -30.91
C SER A 200 29.15 3.74 -32.23
N LYS A 201 28.91 4.99 -32.64
CA LYS A 201 29.65 5.56 -33.80
C LYS A 201 31.13 5.78 -33.49
N ALA A 202 31.52 5.83 -32.21
CA ALA A 202 32.92 5.93 -31.79
C ALA A 202 33.64 4.57 -31.74
N GLY A 203 32.92 3.44 -31.77
CA GLY A 203 33.49 2.09 -31.78
C GLY A 203 32.55 1.12 -32.49
N LYS A 204 32.99 0.56 -33.61
CA LYS A 204 32.28 -0.28 -34.61
C LYS A 204 31.30 -1.38 -34.08
N LYS A 205 30.28 -1.04 -33.30
CA LYS A 205 29.17 -1.92 -32.90
C LYS A 205 27.87 -1.37 -33.45
N GLY A 206 26.98 -2.28 -33.87
CA GLY A 206 25.86 -2.04 -34.79
C GLY A 206 24.95 -0.85 -34.46
N ILE A 207 24.29 -0.32 -35.48
CA ILE A 207 23.30 0.76 -35.38
C ILE A 207 21.94 0.11 -35.17
N TRP A 208 21.50 -0.04 -33.91
CA TRP A 208 20.18 -0.59 -33.60
C TRP A 208 19.15 0.54 -33.71
N GLY A 209 18.23 0.40 -34.65
CA GLY A 209 17.06 1.28 -34.76
C GLY A 209 15.90 0.63 -34.05
N LEU A 210 15.09 1.39 -33.32
CA LEU A 210 13.89 0.87 -32.66
C LEU A 210 12.64 1.45 -33.32
N ARG A 211 11.63 0.63 -33.58
CA ARG A 211 10.28 1.08 -33.89
C ARG A 211 9.43 0.92 -32.64
N ILE A 212 8.56 1.87 -32.35
CA ILE A 212 7.61 1.79 -31.23
C ILE A 212 6.20 2.02 -31.75
N GLY A 213 5.28 1.16 -31.34
CA GLY A 213 3.85 1.24 -31.62
C GLY A 213 3.03 1.23 -30.34
N VAL A 214 2.08 2.16 -30.22
CA VAL A 214 1.23 2.28 -29.03
C VAL A 214 -0.24 2.37 -29.41
N HIS A 215 -1.07 1.60 -28.70
CA HIS A 215 -2.52 1.69 -28.83
C HIS A 215 -3.20 1.48 -27.48
N THR A 216 -4.27 2.26 -27.24
CA THR A 216 -5.08 2.19 -26.04
C THR A 216 -6.45 1.59 -26.34
N GLY A 217 -6.87 0.62 -25.55
CA GLY A 217 -8.17 -0.04 -25.71
C GLY A 217 -8.43 -1.11 -24.65
N PRO A 218 -9.57 -1.83 -24.75
CA PRO A 218 -9.92 -2.87 -23.81
C PRO A 218 -9.10 -4.15 -24.02
N VAL A 219 -8.75 -4.84 -22.94
CA VAL A 219 -8.07 -6.14 -22.96
C VAL A 219 -8.66 -7.08 -21.90
N ILE A 220 -8.41 -8.36 -22.06
CA ILE A 220 -8.59 -9.38 -21.05
C ILE A 220 -7.19 -9.80 -20.61
N ALA A 221 -6.89 -9.68 -19.32
CA ALA A 221 -5.65 -10.15 -18.74
C ALA A 221 -5.88 -11.42 -17.91
N GLY A 222 -4.89 -12.27 -17.81
CA GLY A 222 -4.99 -13.50 -17.03
C GLY A 222 -3.75 -14.35 -17.14
N VAL A 223 -3.78 -15.49 -16.47
CA VAL A 223 -2.66 -16.43 -16.43
C VAL A 223 -2.93 -17.62 -17.34
N VAL A 224 -1.95 -17.96 -18.17
CA VAL A 224 -1.98 -19.13 -19.05
C VAL A 224 -0.85 -20.09 -18.70
N GLY A 225 -1.15 -21.39 -18.83
CA GLY A 225 -0.23 -22.49 -18.60
C GLY A 225 -0.37 -23.10 -17.21
N THR A 226 -0.29 -24.43 -17.13
CA THR A 226 -0.31 -25.17 -15.87
C THR A 226 1.09 -25.54 -15.36
N LYS A 227 2.08 -25.60 -16.25
CA LYS A 227 3.50 -25.91 -15.93
C LYS A 227 4.43 -24.71 -16.16
N LYS A 228 4.22 -23.97 -17.24
CA LYS A 228 4.90 -22.71 -17.55
C LYS A 228 3.89 -21.58 -17.42
N VAL A 229 3.66 -21.19 -16.18
CA VAL A 229 2.68 -20.18 -15.81
C VAL A 229 3.18 -18.82 -16.31
N SER A 230 2.35 -18.09 -17.06
CA SER A 230 2.67 -16.76 -17.60
C SER A 230 1.46 -15.85 -17.51
N TYR A 231 1.67 -14.61 -17.05
CA TYR A 231 0.66 -13.57 -17.13
C TYR A 231 0.68 -12.94 -18.52
N ASP A 232 -0.49 -12.80 -19.15
CA ASP A 232 -0.61 -12.34 -20.52
C ASP A 232 -1.92 -11.58 -20.75
N ILE A 233 -1.99 -10.86 -21.87
CA ILE A 233 -3.15 -10.09 -22.29
C ILE A 233 -3.64 -10.48 -23.68
N TRP A 234 -4.96 -10.52 -23.82
CA TRP A 234 -5.64 -10.82 -25.08
C TRP A 234 -6.66 -9.74 -25.41
N GLY A 235 -6.87 -9.54 -26.69
CA GLY A 235 -7.85 -8.60 -27.20
C GLY A 235 -7.37 -7.97 -28.49
N ASP A 236 -8.30 -7.37 -29.20
CA ASP A 236 -7.97 -6.68 -30.45
C ASP A 236 -6.99 -5.51 -30.22
N THR A 237 -7.00 -4.90 -29.04
CA THR A 237 -6.06 -3.84 -28.64
C THR A 237 -4.60 -4.28 -28.82
N VAL A 238 -4.28 -5.53 -28.46
CA VAL A 238 -2.93 -6.10 -28.61
C VAL A 238 -2.53 -6.21 -30.08
N ASN A 239 -3.46 -6.72 -30.91
CA ASN A 239 -3.23 -6.84 -32.36
C ASN A 239 -3.07 -5.47 -33.03
N THR A 240 -3.87 -4.49 -32.61
CA THR A 240 -3.79 -3.13 -33.14
C THR A 240 -2.48 -2.46 -32.72
N ALA A 241 -2.03 -2.63 -31.47
CA ALA A 241 -0.74 -2.12 -31.00
C ALA A 241 0.46 -2.72 -31.77
N SER A 242 0.47 -4.04 -31.98
CA SER A 242 1.48 -4.71 -32.81
C SER A 242 1.49 -4.19 -34.26
N ARG A 243 0.32 -3.90 -34.82
CA ARG A 243 0.23 -3.24 -36.14
C ARG A 243 0.71 -1.79 -36.13
N MET A 244 0.50 -1.05 -35.04
CA MET A 244 1.08 0.30 -34.87
C MET A 244 2.61 0.23 -34.87
N GLU A 245 3.23 -0.78 -34.27
CA GLU A 245 4.69 -0.93 -34.29
C GLU A 245 5.17 -1.24 -35.71
N SER A 246 4.62 -2.29 -36.33
CA SER A 246 5.09 -2.77 -37.63
C SER A 246 4.86 -1.78 -38.78
N SER A 247 3.83 -0.93 -38.67
CA SER A 247 3.59 0.18 -39.60
C SER A 247 4.37 1.45 -39.23
N GLY A 248 5.08 1.46 -38.09
CA GLY A 248 5.86 2.57 -37.58
C GLY A 248 7.14 2.82 -38.38
N SER A 249 7.84 3.90 -38.03
CA SER A 249 9.13 4.26 -38.62
C SER A 249 10.24 4.13 -37.59
N VAL A 250 11.46 3.89 -38.07
CA VAL A 250 12.63 3.73 -37.20
C VAL A 250 12.89 5.03 -36.45
N SER A 251 13.13 4.91 -35.14
CA SER A 251 13.34 6.05 -34.24
C SER A 251 12.12 6.98 -34.13
N GLU A 252 10.91 6.44 -34.32
CA GLU A 252 9.66 7.15 -34.12
C GLU A 252 8.72 6.38 -33.17
N ILE A 253 7.92 7.13 -32.42
CA ILE A 253 6.84 6.58 -31.58
C ILE A 253 5.54 6.74 -32.34
N ASN A 254 5.04 5.64 -32.91
CA ASN A 254 3.78 5.63 -33.62
C ASN A 254 2.61 5.31 -32.70
N ILE A 255 1.57 6.13 -32.75
CA ILE A 255 0.37 5.96 -31.93
C ILE A 255 -0.89 5.92 -32.78
N SER A 256 -1.90 5.20 -32.31
CA SER A 256 -3.24 5.23 -32.88
C SER A 256 -3.99 6.53 -32.57
N GLY A 257 -5.03 6.84 -33.36
CA GLY A 257 -5.93 7.97 -33.11
C GLY A 257 -6.65 7.91 -31.75
N MET A 258 -6.93 6.72 -31.22
CA MET A 258 -7.50 6.55 -29.88
C MET A 258 -6.53 7.06 -28.80
N THR A 259 -5.27 6.62 -28.86
CA THR A 259 -4.23 7.07 -27.92
C THR A 259 -3.96 8.56 -28.07
N TYR A 260 -3.93 9.08 -29.31
CA TYR A 260 -3.79 10.51 -29.57
C TYR A 260 -4.85 11.34 -28.82
N MET A 261 -6.13 10.94 -28.86
CA MET A 261 -7.19 11.68 -28.17
C MET A 261 -7.00 11.77 -26.65
N LEU A 262 -6.30 10.82 -26.05
CA LEU A 262 -6.04 10.77 -24.61
C LEU A 262 -4.79 11.55 -24.20
N ILE A 263 -3.88 11.83 -25.12
CA ILE A 263 -2.57 12.43 -24.81
C ILE A 263 -2.28 13.76 -25.53
N LYS A 264 -3.14 14.15 -26.48
CA LYS A 264 -2.96 15.36 -27.33
C LYS A 264 -2.83 16.66 -26.54
N ASP A 265 -3.25 16.71 -25.29
CA ASP A 265 -3.18 17.90 -24.46
C ASP A 265 -1.77 18.13 -23.90
N PHE A 266 -0.99 17.06 -23.76
CA PHE A 266 0.36 17.06 -23.19
C PHE A 266 1.49 17.04 -24.22
N PHE A 267 1.28 16.35 -25.35
CA PHE A 267 2.32 16.08 -26.34
C PHE A 267 2.03 16.67 -27.72
N ILE A 268 3.10 16.98 -28.45
CA ILE A 268 3.04 17.31 -29.88
C ILE A 268 2.92 16.01 -30.66
N CYS A 269 1.80 15.84 -31.35
CA CYS A 269 1.53 14.68 -32.19
C CYS A 269 1.32 15.11 -33.63
N GLU A 270 2.06 14.51 -34.56
CA GLU A 270 1.98 14.80 -35.99
C GLU A 270 1.19 13.71 -36.71
N TYR A 271 0.13 14.10 -37.42
CA TYR A 271 -0.66 13.15 -38.21
C TYR A 271 0.17 12.60 -39.37
N ARG A 272 0.21 11.28 -39.51
CA ARG A 272 1.04 10.59 -40.53
C ARG A 272 0.26 9.78 -41.55
N GLY A 273 -1.07 9.86 -41.53
CA GLY A 273 -1.95 9.08 -42.38
C GLY A 273 -2.70 7.98 -41.63
N ARG A 274 -3.18 6.99 -42.37
CA ARG A 274 -4.09 5.95 -41.88
C ARG A 274 -3.59 4.56 -42.20
N MET A 275 -3.90 3.61 -41.33
CA MET A 275 -3.64 2.19 -41.57
C MET A 275 -4.96 1.41 -41.69
N PRO A 276 -5.14 0.62 -42.75
CA PRO A 276 -6.31 -0.26 -42.86
C PRO A 276 -6.20 -1.40 -41.85
N VAL A 277 -7.23 -1.56 -41.04
CA VAL A 277 -7.36 -2.65 -40.06
C VAL A 277 -8.56 -3.50 -40.41
N LYS A 278 -8.30 -4.82 -40.51
CA LYS A 278 -9.32 -5.81 -40.85
C LYS A 278 -10.51 -5.67 -39.90
N TYR A 279 -11.72 -5.55 -40.46
CA TYR A 279 -12.98 -5.39 -39.72
C TYR A 279 -13.17 -4.09 -38.90
N LYS A 280 -12.24 -3.13 -39.01
CA LYS A 280 -12.32 -1.83 -38.30
C LYS A 280 -12.22 -0.60 -39.21
N GLY A 281 -11.95 -0.81 -40.49
CA GLY A 281 -11.70 0.30 -41.42
C GLY A 281 -10.33 0.92 -41.20
N ASN A 282 -10.21 2.22 -41.47
CA ASN A 282 -8.95 2.94 -41.41
C ASN A 282 -8.77 3.57 -40.02
N ILE A 283 -7.65 3.27 -39.36
CA ILE A 283 -7.26 3.89 -38.10
C ILE A 283 -6.27 5.01 -38.40
N ASP A 284 -6.58 6.22 -37.93
CA ASP A 284 -5.67 7.36 -37.99
C ASP A 284 -4.42 7.10 -37.14
N MET A 285 -3.27 7.56 -37.61
CA MET A 285 -1.98 7.37 -36.95
C MET A 285 -1.24 8.68 -36.79
N TYR A 286 -0.47 8.76 -35.70
CA TYR A 286 0.29 9.95 -35.34
C TYR A 286 1.69 9.58 -34.85
N PHE A 287 2.66 10.46 -35.07
CA PHE A 287 3.97 10.36 -34.43
C PHE A 287 4.04 11.31 -33.23
N VAL A 288 4.53 10.82 -32.09
CA VAL A 288 4.82 11.67 -30.92
C VAL A 288 6.20 12.30 -31.09
N ARG A 289 6.26 13.63 -31.08
CA ARG A 289 7.50 14.40 -31.26
C ARG A 289 8.14 14.83 -29.94
N GLY A 290 7.33 15.01 -28.90
CA GLY A 290 7.77 15.46 -27.58
C GLY A 290 6.66 16.17 -26.83
N PHE A 291 6.99 16.78 -25.69
CA PHE A 291 6.09 17.62 -24.93
C PHE A 291 5.69 18.88 -25.72
N LYS A 292 4.49 19.40 -25.46
CA LYS A 292 4.11 20.72 -25.95
C LYS A 292 5.02 21.82 -25.36
N PRO A 293 5.17 22.97 -26.04
CA PRO A 293 6.03 24.05 -25.55
C PRO A 293 5.69 24.55 -24.14
N ASN A 294 4.40 24.57 -23.77
CA ASN A 294 3.94 24.94 -22.43
C ASN A 294 4.05 23.82 -21.39
N MET A 295 4.46 22.61 -21.79
CA MET A 295 4.61 21.42 -20.94
C MET A 295 6.08 21.01 -20.75
N SER A 296 7.02 21.74 -21.37
CA SER A 296 8.44 21.41 -21.36
C SER A 296 9.28 22.56 -20.81
N THR A 297 10.42 22.22 -20.20
CA THR A 297 11.43 23.19 -19.78
C THR A 297 12.47 23.46 -20.86
N ASP A 298 12.63 22.54 -21.81
CA ASP A 298 13.66 22.61 -22.84
C ASP A 298 13.05 22.83 -24.24
N LEU A 299 13.82 23.48 -25.11
CA LEU A 299 13.37 23.75 -26.49
C LEU A 299 13.20 22.48 -27.34
N LYS A 300 13.73 21.34 -26.90
CA LYS A 300 13.61 20.06 -27.63
C LYS A 300 12.36 19.27 -27.22
N GLY A 301 11.62 19.70 -26.20
CA GLY A 301 10.39 19.04 -25.78
C GLY A 301 10.64 17.66 -25.15
N LEU A 302 11.76 17.48 -24.45
CA LEU A 302 12.16 16.18 -23.87
C LEU A 302 12.05 16.15 -22.35
N VAL A 303 12.12 17.31 -21.70
CA VAL A 303 12.09 17.44 -20.24
C VAL A 303 10.78 18.10 -19.84
N PRO A 304 9.94 17.46 -19.00
CA PRO A 304 8.69 18.05 -18.54
C PRO A 304 8.97 19.27 -17.64
N ASN A 305 8.02 20.21 -17.59
CA ASN A 305 8.04 21.33 -16.66
C ASN A 305 7.10 21.13 -15.46
N GLN A 306 7.13 22.08 -14.53
CA GLN A 306 6.28 22.02 -13.34
C GLN A 306 4.79 22.01 -13.68
N HIS A 307 4.37 22.72 -14.73
CA HIS A 307 2.98 22.74 -15.17
C HIS A 307 2.51 21.36 -15.63
N PHE A 308 3.32 20.63 -16.41
CA PHE A 308 3.05 19.23 -16.76
C PHE A 308 2.94 18.36 -15.51
N LEU A 309 3.89 18.47 -14.58
CA LEU A 309 3.91 17.65 -13.36
C LEU A 309 2.67 17.88 -12.51
N THR A 310 2.24 19.14 -12.32
CA THR A 310 1.02 19.48 -11.59
C THR A 310 -0.21 18.88 -12.28
N GLN A 311 -0.41 19.12 -13.58
CA GLN A 311 -1.58 18.59 -14.30
C GLN A 311 -1.61 17.06 -14.33
N PHE A 312 -0.45 16.44 -14.50
CA PHE A 312 -0.32 14.99 -14.49
C PHE A 312 -0.65 14.42 -13.11
N GLN A 313 -0.22 15.08 -12.03
CA GLN A 313 -0.58 14.70 -10.67
C GLN A 313 -2.07 14.95 -10.38
N THR A 314 -2.69 15.99 -10.94
CA THR A 314 -4.15 16.19 -10.88
C THR A 314 -4.92 15.03 -11.50
N LEU A 315 -4.46 14.47 -12.61
CA LEU A 315 -5.09 13.26 -13.18
C LEU A 315 -4.98 12.04 -12.26
N ARG A 316 -3.89 11.93 -11.49
CA ARG A 316 -3.71 10.86 -10.48
C ARG A 316 -4.58 11.08 -9.26
N TYR A 317 -4.88 12.34 -8.92
CA TYR A 317 -5.81 12.67 -7.84
C TYR A 317 -7.19 12.07 -8.09
N ASP A 318 -7.69 12.05 -9.33
CA ASP A 318 -9.00 11.46 -9.62
C ASP A 318 -9.07 9.95 -9.27
N ASP A 319 -8.00 9.20 -9.56
CA ASP A 319 -7.91 7.78 -9.22
C ASP A 319 -7.80 7.59 -7.69
N LEU A 320 -7.06 8.48 -7.02
CA LEU A 320 -6.93 8.51 -5.56
C LEU A 320 -8.27 8.84 -4.88
N GLU A 321 -8.98 9.85 -5.38
CA GLU A 321 -10.30 10.27 -4.90
C GLU A 321 -11.30 9.12 -5.01
N GLU A 322 -11.40 8.47 -6.16
CA GLU A 322 -12.25 7.30 -6.35
C GLU A 322 -11.91 6.18 -5.35
N ALA A 323 -10.62 5.90 -5.14
CA ALA A 323 -10.17 4.87 -4.21
C ALA A 323 -10.51 5.20 -2.74
N ILE A 324 -10.27 6.43 -2.30
CA ILE A 324 -10.53 6.84 -0.91
C ILE A 324 -12.03 6.97 -0.64
N LEU A 325 -12.82 7.57 -1.55
CA LEU A 325 -14.26 7.67 -1.37
C LEU A 325 -14.91 6.28 -1.32
N THR A 326 -14.48 5.35 -2.18
CA THR A 326 -14.93 3.94 -2.11
C THR A 326 -14.55 3.29 -0.78
N LYS A 327 -13.36 3.59 -0.25
CA LYS A 327 -12.93 3.08 1.06
C LYS A 327 -13.81 3.62 2.18
N LEU A 328 -14.07 4.93 2.19
CA LEU A 328 -14.94 5.57 3.17
C LEU A 328 -16.37 5.01 3.12
N GLU A 329 -16.93 4.82 1.92
CA GLU A 329 -18.26 4.24 1.75
C GLU A 329 -18.39 2.84 2.37
N ASN A 330 -17.34 2.01 2.25
CA ASN A 330 -17.36 0.63 2.71
C ASN A 330 -16.94 0.43 4.17
N GLU A 331 -16.05 1.28 4.69
CA GLU A 331 -15.39 1.05 5.97
C GLU A 331 -15.77 2.05 7.08
N LEU A 332 -16.41 3.18 6.77
CA LEU A 332 -16.84 4.11 7.82
C LEU A 332 -17.91 3.47 8.73
N PRO A 333 -17.79 3.66 10.06
CA PRO A 333 -18.84 3.25 10.99
C PRO A 333 -20.20 3.89 10.68
N LYS A 334 -21.26 3.08 10.68
CA LYS A 334 -22.64 3.53 10.33
C LYS A 334 -23.24 4.54 11.30
N ASN A 335 -22.67 4.65 12.50
CA ASN A 335 -23.09 5.58 13.53
C ASN A 335 -22.46 6.98 13.38
N LEU A 336 -21.63 7.20 12.35
CA LEU A 336 -21.16 8.53 11.94
C LEU A 336 -22.22 9.20 11.06
N TYR A 337 -23.12 9.97 11.68
CA TYR A 337 -24.18 10.65 10.94
C TYR A 337 -23.71 11.96 10.33
N TYR A 338 -22.70 12.62 10.90
CA TYR A 338 -22.12 13.85 10.38
C TYR A 338 -20.82 13.58 9.63
N HIS A 339 -19.83 12.93 10.26
CA HIS A 339 -18.53 12.60 9.65
C HIS A 339 -18.64 11.40 8.69
N ASN A 340 -19.49 11.54 7.68
CA ASN A 340 -19.79 10.53 6.67
C ASN A 340 -19.21 10.93 5.30
N LEU A 341 -19.34 10.03 4.33
CA LEU A 341 -18.87 10.26 2.95
C LEU A 341 -19.36 11.59 2.35
N LYS A 342 -20.60 12.00 2.62
CA LYS A 342 -21.15 13.27 2.12
C LYS A 342 -20.41 14.46 2.72
N HIS A 343 -20.10 14.44 4.01
CA HIS A 343 -19.31 15.52 4.63
C HIS A 343 -17.95 15.64 3.96
N THR A 344 -17.24 14.53 3.74
CA THR A 344 -15.96 14.57 3.01
C THR A 344 -16.09 15.21 1.62
N ILE A 345 -17.12 14.84 0.86
CA ILE A 345 -17.38 15.43 -0.47
C ILE A 345 -17.71 16.92 -0.38
N ASP A 346 -18.52 17.33 0.60
CA ASP A 346 -18.88 18.72 0.85
C ASP A 346 -17.61 19.55 1.13
N VAL A 347 -16.70 19.05 1.99
CA VAL A 347 -15.43 19.73 2.32
C VAL A 347 -14.51 19.83 1.10
N ILE A 348 -14.33 18.75 0.32
CA ILE A 348 -13.53 18.80 -0.92
C ILE A 348 -14.08 19.87 -1.88
N THR A 349 -15.40 19.90 -2.03
CA THR A 349 -16.08 20.86 -2.92
C THR A 349 -15.87 22.29 -2.44
N GLU A 350 -16.03 22.54 -1.15
CA GLU A 350 -15.91 23.88 -0.59
C GLU A 350 -14.45 24.37 -0.59
N VAL A 351 -13.48 23.49 -0.32
CA VAL A 351 -12.06 23.79 -0.50
C VAL A 351 -11.76 24.25 -1.94
N GLU A 352 -12.35 23.60 -2.95
CA GLU A 352 -12.18 24.00 -4.35
C GLU A 352 -12.83 25.36 -4.65
N ILE A 353 -14.02 25.63 -4.10
CA ILE A 353 -14.74 26.91 -4.27
C ILE A 353 -13.98 28.06 -3.63
N ILE A 354 -13.60 27.92 -2.36
CA ILE A 354 -12.87 28.94 -1.60
C ILE A 354 -11.49 29.13 -2.25
N GLY A 355 -10.75 28.05 -2.50
CA GLY A 355 -9.41 28.12 -3.07
C GLY A 355 -9.36 28.85 -4.42
N ARG A 356 -10.33 28.60 -5.32
CA ARG A 356 -10.43 29.34 -6.60
C ARG A 356 -10.70 30.83 -6.42
N LYS A 357 -11.50 31.21 -5.43
CA LYS A 357 -11.83 32.63 -5.16
C LYS A 357 -10.69 33.36 -4.43
N GLU A 358 -9.90 32.63 -3.67
CA GLU A 358 -8.68 33.11 -3.01
C GLU A 358 -7.43 33.05 -3.94
N ASP A 359 -7.63 32.72 -5.23
CA ASP A 359 -6.60 32.71 -6.29
C ASP A 359 -5.36 31.84 -5.97
N ILE A 360 -5.57 30.68 -5.35
CA ILE A 360 -4.48 29.72 -5.09
C ILE A 360 -4.03 29.03 -6.38
N SER A 361 -2.76 28.67 -6.45
CA SER A 361 -2.21 27.97 -7.62
C SER A 361 -2.76 26.55 -7.78
N ASP A 362 -2.70 25.98 -8.99
CA ASP A 362 -3.11 24.59 -9.25
C ASP A 362 -2.36 23.57 -8.38
N ALA A 363 -1.09 23.85 -8.05
CA ALA A 363 -0.29 23.00 -7.18
C ALA A 363 -0.80 23.04 -5.73
N GLU A 364 -1.13 24.22 -5.21
CA GLU A 364 -1.73 24.38 -3.89
C GLU A 364 -3.13 23.76 -3.84
N MET A 365 -3.94 23.94 -4.90
CA MET A 365 -5.26 23.34 -5.04
C MET A 365 -5.20 21.81 -4.93
N LEU A 366 -4.26 21.18 -5.61
CA LEU A 366 -4.03 19.74 -5.50
C LEU A 366 -3.71 19.32 -4.06
N ILE A 367 -2.83 20.05 -3.37
CA ILE A 367 -2.42 19.75 -1.99
C ILE A 367 -3.62 19.84 -1.03
N ILE A 368 -4.36 20.94 -1.09
CA ILE A 368 -5.48 21.18 -0.16
C ILE A 368 -6.68 20.25 -0.45
N LYS A 369 -6.97 19.95 -1.72
CA LYS A 369 -7.98 18.93 -2.08
C LYS A 369 -7.59 17.53 -1.60
N THR A 370 -6.29 17.22 -1.62
CA THR A 370 -5.79 15.95 -1.08
C THR A 370 -5.92 15.91 0.45
N ALA A 371 -5.62 17.01 1.16
CA ALA A 371 -5.86 17.09 2.60
C ALA A 371 -7.36 16.95 2.95
N ALA A 372 -8.23 17.64 2.22
CA ALA A 372 -9.68 17.53 2.36
C ALA A 372 -10.20 16.11 2.09
N LEU A 373 -9.62 15.38 1.15
CA LEU A 373 -10.00 13.98 0.89
C LEU A 373 -9.70 13.06 2.09
N PHE A 374 -8.63 13.35 2.84
CA PHE A 374 -8.18 12.51 3.93
C PHE A 374 -8.60 12.98 5.33
N HIS A 375 -9.05 14.21 5.53
CA HIS A 375 -9.20 14.81 6.87
C HIS A 375 -9.96 13.90 7.86
N ASP A 376 -11.06 13.30 7.41
CA ASP A 376 -11.91 12.41 8.21
C ASP A 376 -11.65 10.91 7.99
N SER A 377 -10.68 10.55 7.16
CA SER A 377 -10.42 9.13 6.85
C SER A 377 -10.02 8.28 8.06
N GLY A 378 -9.48 8.91 9.10
CA GLY A 378 -9.09 8.27 10.34
C GLY A 378 -10.26 7.80 11.22
N PHE A 379 -11.49 8.26 10.97
CA PHE A 379 -12.68 7.74 11.65
C PHE A 379 -12.93 6.25 11.40
N ILE A 380 -12.33 5.68 10.34
CA ILE A 380 -12.28 4.23 10.11
C ILE A 380 -11.58 3.51 11.28
N LEU A 381 -10.59 4.15 11.92
CA LEU A 381 -9.73 3.53 12.92
C LEU A 381 -10.02 4.01 14.35
N SER A 382 -10.25 5.30 14.54
CA SER A 382 -10.44 5.91 15.86
C SER A 382 -11.36 7.12 15.75
N TYR A 383 -12.27 7.27 16.72
CA TYR A 383 -13.15 8.44 16.81
C TYR A 383 -12.42 9.66 17.39
N ASN A 384 -11.60 9.46 18.43
CA ASN A 384 -11.00 10.56 19.22
C ASN A 384 -9.67 11.08 18.65
N GLU A 385 -8.97 10.26 17.88
CA GLU A 385 -7.64 10.56 17.28
C GLU A 385 -7.72 10.42 15.76
N HIS A 386 -8.85 10.81 15.17
CA HIS A 386 -9.11 10.58 13.76
C HIS A 386 -8.14 11.40 12.90
N GLU A 387 -7.75 12.62 13.27
CA GLU A 387 -6.80 13.42 12.49
C GLU A 387 -5.40 12.76 12.45
N GLU A 388 -4.91 12.27 13.60
CA GLU A 388 -3.65 11.53 13.64
C GLU A 388 -3.71 10.23 12.82
N CYS A 389 -4.86 9.55 12.84
CA CYS A 389 -5.11 8.36 12.03
C CYS A 389 -5.20 8.69 10.52
N SER A 390 -5.83 9.79 10.15
CA SER A 390 -5.91 10.31 8.78
C SER A 390 -4.52 10.61 8.22
N VAL A 391 -3.65 11.26 9.01
CA VAL A 391 -2.25 11.50 8.64
C VAL A 391 -1.49 10.20 8.43
N LYS A 392 -1.65 9.21 9.32
CA LYS A 392 -1.01 7.89 9.15
C LYS A 392 -1.48 7.21 7.86
N MET A 393 -2.78 7.30 7.55
CA MET A 393 -3.34 6.74 6.32
C MET A 393 -2.79 7.44 5.08
N ALA A 394 -2.78 8.78 5.07
CA ALA A 394 -2.22 9.59 3.99
C ALA A 394 -0.75 9.24 3.72
N LYS A 395 0.09 9.16 4.76
CA LYS A 395 1.51 8.77 4.63
C LYS A 395 1.71 7.38 4.02
N HIS A 396 0.78 6.45 4.25
CA HIS A 396 0.88 5.10 3.69
C HIS A 396 0.36 5.03 2.23
N ILE A 397 -0.66 5.80 1.88
CA ILE A 397 -1.34 5.69 0.58
C ILE A 397 -0.72 6.61 -0.47
N LEU A 398 -0.45 7.87 -0.12
CA LEU A 398 0.00 8.90 -1.07
C LEU A 398 1.28 8.56 -1.86
N PRO A 399 2.29 7.85 -1.29
CA PRO A 399 3.46 7.43 -2.07
C PRO A 399 3.11 6.52 -3.26
N LYS A 400 2.04 5.72 -3.17
CA LYS A 400 1.57 4.85 -4.27
C LYS A 400 1.01 5.66 -5.45
N TYR A 401 0.67 6.91 -5.21
CA TYR A 401 0.21 7.88 -6.19
C TYR A 401 1.27 8.94 -6.50
N PHE A 402 2.55 8.66 -6.19
CA PHE A 402 3.71 9.49 -6.53
C PHE A 402 3.75 10.89 -5.90
N TYR A 403 3.09 11.10 -4.76
CA TYR A 403 3.30 12.31 -3.97
C TYR A 403 4.69 12.29 -3.35
N SER A 404 5.37 13.45 -3.35
CA SER A 404 6.68 13.59 -2.70
C SER A 404 6.55 13.68 -1.17
N GLU A 405 7.63 13.37 -0.46
CA GLU A 405 7.69 13.52 1.01
C GLU A 405 7.32 14.94 1.47
N GLN A 406 7.72 15.97 0.71
CA GLN A 406 7.38 17.35 1.02
C GLN A 406 5.87 17.60 0.90
N GLN A 407 5.25 17.13 -0.19
CA GLN A 407 3.81 17.25 -0.39
C GLN A 407 3.04 16.49 0.69
N ILE A 408 3.48 15.28 1.04
CA ILE A 408 2.87 14.47 2.10
C ILE A 408 2.97 15.17 3.46
N ALA A 409 4.10 15.83 3.76
CA ALA A 409 4.27 16.59 4.99
C ALA A 409 3.31 17.80 5.04
N GLU A 410 3.16 18.52 3.94
CA GLU A 410 2.22 19.65 3.82
C GLU A 410 0.76 19.21 3.96
N ILE A 411 0.37 18.15 3.26
CA ILE A 411 -0.96 17.52 3.38
C ILE A 411 -1.23 17.09 4.82
N SER A 412 -0.24 16.45 5.45
CA SER A 412 -0.34 16.02 6.85
C SER A 412 -0.55 17.20 7.79
N ASN A 413 0.17 18.30 7.56
CA ASN A 413 0.02 19.52 8.34
C ASN A 413 -1.39 20.11 8.18
N LEU A 414 -1.91 20.18 6.95
CA LEU A 414 -3.27 20.68 6.69
C LEU A 414 -4.35 19.83 7.38
N ILE A 415 -4.23 18.50 7.34
CA ILE A 415 -5.14 17.60 8.06
C ILE A 415 -5.12 17.90 9.56
N MET A 416 -3.93 18.08 10.17
CA MET A 416 -3.86 18.37 11.60
C MET A 416 -4.47 19.72 11.99
N HIS A 417 -4.63 20.66 11.05
CA HIS A 417 -5.26 21.96 11.32
C HIS A 417 -6.78 21.92 11.33
N THR A 418 -7.41 20.82 10.90
CA THR A 418 -8.86 20.62 11.10
C THR A 418 -9.19 20.29 12.55
N LYS A 419 -8.19 19.91 13.36
CA LYS A 419 -8.36 19.61 14.78
C LYS A 419 -8.81 20.84 15.57
N PHE A 420 -9.87 20.67 16.34
CA PHE A 420 -10.44 21.77 17.14
C PHE A 420 -9.62 22.04 18.42
N PRO A 421 -9.39 23.31 18.82
CA PRO A 421 -9.75 24.54 18.11
C PRO A 421 -8.75 24.90 16.99
N PRO A 422 -9.23 25.30 15.79
CA PRO A 422 -8.37 25.62 14.66
C PRO A 422 -7.56 26.90 14.93
N LYS A 423 -6.28 26.88 14.56
CA LYS A 423 -5.37 28.03 14.64
C LYS A 423 -4.57 28.17 13.34
N PRO A 424 -5.23 28.48 12.21
CA PRO A 424 -4.57 28.53 10.92
C PRO A 424 -3.62 29.73 10.82
N LEU A 425 -2.44 29.50 10.27
CA LEU A 425 -1.39 30.49 10.03
C LEU A 425 -1.28 30.84 8.54
N THR A 426 -1.30 29.82 7.69
CA THR A 426 -1.16 29.95 6.23
C THR A 426 -2.52 30.13 5.54
N ASN A 427 -2.51 30.58 4.28
CA ASN A 427 -3.76 30.72 3.54
C ASN A 427 -4.47 29.37 3.33
N LEU A 428 -3.71 28.31 3.04
CA LEU A 428 -4.27 26.96 2.85
C LEU A 428 -4.89 26.40 4.12
N GLU A 429 -4.25 26.63 5.28
CA GLU A 429 -4.82 26.25 6.58
C GLU A 429 -6.14 26.98 6.85
N LYS A 430 -6.25 28.26 6.49
CA LYS A 430 -7.50 29.02 6.63
C LYS A 430 -8.61 28.43 5.76
N ILE A 431 -8.28 28.11 4.51
CA ILE A 431 -9.25 27.57 3.53
C ILE A 431 -9.81 26.23 4.02
N ILE A 432 -8.96 25.29 4.45
CA ILE A 432 -9.45 23.96 4.89
C ILE A 432 -10.27 24.05 6.18
N CYS A 433 -9.88 24.91 7.13
CA CYS A 433 -10.67 25.15 8.35
C CYS A 433 -12.04 25.74 8.03
N ASP A 434 -12.10 26.72 7.12
CA ASP A 434 -13.35 27.34 6.71
C ASP A 434 -14.26 26.36 5.96
N ALA A 435 -13.68 25.50 5.12
CA ALA A 435 -14.42 24.49 4.37
C ALA A 435 -15.00 23.40 5.28
N ASP A 436 -14.25 22.92 6.28
CA ASP A 436 -14.73 21.94 7.26
C ASP A 436 -15.91 22.47 8.10
N LEU A 437 -15.88 23.77 8.43
CA LEU A 437 -16.93 24.45 9.19
C LEU A 437 -17.92 25.23 8.31
N ASP A 438 -17.98 24.93 7.02
CA ASP A 438 -18.85 25.64 6.07
C ASP A 438 -20.33 25.52 6.42
N TYR A 439 -20.73 24.35 6.95
CA TYR A 439 -22.12 24.02 7.28
C TYR A 439 -22.79 25.04 8.24
N LEU A 440 -22.00 25.75 9.07
CA LEU A 440 -22.50 26.75 10.01
C LEU A 440 -23.24 27.91 9.32
N GLY A 441 -22.87 28.22 8.07
CA GLY A 441 -23.52 29.25 7.25
C GLY A 441 -24.41 28.70 6.13
N ARG A 442 -24.61 27.39 6.04
CA ARG A 442 -25.46 26.78 5.01
C ARG A 442 -26.94 26.86 5.38
N THR A 443 -27.80 26.73 4.38
CA THR A 443 -29.25 26.73 4.57
C THR A 443 -29.75 25.43 5.21
N ASP A 444 -29.02 24.33 5.02
CA ASP A 444 -29.27 23.01 5.62
C ASP A 444 -28.59 22.84 7.00
N PHE A 445 -28.19 23.94 7.65
CA PHE A 445 -27.53 23.91 8.96
C PHE A 445 -28.29 23.06 10.00
N ILE A 446 -29.60 23.24 10.14
CA ILE A 446 -30.41 22.53 11.16
C ILE A 446 -30.35 21.00 11.00
N PRO A 447 -30.65 20.41 9.82
CA PRO A 447 -30.52 18.96 9.67
C PRO A 447 -29.08 18.45 9.83
N VAL A 448 -28.07 19.22 9.39
CA VAL A 448 -26.64 18.83 9.53
C VAL A 448 -26.21 18.85 11.00
N SER A 449 -26.55 19.91 11.73
CA SER A 449 -26.37 20.00 13.18
C SER A 449 -27.08 18.85 13.90
N GLY A 450 -28.30 18.51 13.48
CA GLY A 450 -29.03 17.37 14.03
C GLY A 450 -28.30 16.04 13.82
N ASN A 451 -27.60 15.87 12.70
CA ASN A 451 -26.75 14.70 12.49
C ASN A 451 -25.56 14.68 13.45
N LEU A 452 -24.88 15.81 13.61
CA LEU A 452 -23.74 15.92 14.52
C LEU A 452 -24.17 15.67 15.98
N TYR A 453 -25.33 16.19 16.40
CA TYR A 453 -25.93 15.86 17.69
C TYR A 453 -26.15 14.36 17.88
N ARG A 454 -26.78 13.70 16.89
CA ARG A 454 -27.05 12.26 16.96
C ARG A 454 -25.77 11.46 17.13
N GLU A 455 -24.74 11.82 16.36
CA GLU A 455 -23.44 11.18 16.43
C GLU A 455 -22.79 11.39 17.80
N LEU A 456 -22.67 12.63 18.26
CA LEU A 456 -22.07 12.96 19.57
C LEU A 456 -22.82 12.30 20.73
N LYS A 457 -24.15 12.18 20.63
CA LYS A 457 -24.96 11.46 21.62
C LYS A 457 -24.66 9.97 21.62
N GLU A 458 -24.56 9.35 20.45
CA GLU A 458 -24.25 7.92 20.32
C GLU A 458 -22.84 7.59 20.84
N HIS A 459 -21.90 8.53 20.70
CA HIS A 459 -20.55 8.45 21.26
C HIS A 459 -20.43 8.97 22.71
N GLY A 460 -21.54 9.26 23.39
CA GLY A 460 -21.56 9.64 24.80
C GLY A 460 -20.97 11.02 25.13
N GLN A 461 -20.74 11.87 24.12
CA GLN A 461 -20.18 13.22 24.27
C GLN A 461 -21.23 14.23 24.75
N ILE A 462 -22.51 14.00 24.43
CA ILE A 462 -23.62 14.90 24.75
C ILE A 462 -24.82 14.14 25.31
N LYS A 463 -25.48 14.71 26.33
CA LYS A 463 -26.60 14.09 27.04
C LYS A 463 -27.97 14.49 26.50
N SER A 464 -28.21 15.79 26.32
CA SER A 464 -29.50 16.33 25.91
C SER A 464 -29.40 17.27 24.70
N ILE A 465 -30.53 17.49 24.02
CA ILE A 465 -30.59 18.45 22.92
C ILE A 465 -30.46 19.91 23.42
N ASP A 466 -30.89 20.20 24.64
CA ASP A 466 -30.72 21.52 25.26
C ASP A 466 -29.23 21.83 25.51
N ASP A 467 -28.49 20.85 26.05
CA ASP A 467 -27.03 20.96 26.22
C ASP A 467 -26.33 21.19 24.88
N TRP A 468 -26.78 20.48 23.82
CA TRP A 468 -26.26 20.67 22.46
C TRP A 468 -26.51 22.08 21.94
N ASN A 469 -27.76 22.55 22.00
CA ASN A 469 -28.12 23.89 21.49
C ASN A 469 -27.31 24.98 22.22
N ARG A 470 -27.13 24.87 23.54
CA ARG A 470 -26.28 25.81 24.32
C ARG A 470 -24.83 25.77 23.88
N LEU A 471 -24.26 24.57 23.67
CA LEU A 471 -22.91 24.40 23.17
C LEU A 471 -22.74 24.99 21.76
N GLN A 472 -23.71 24.77 20.88
CA GLN A 472 -23.71 25.31 19.52
C GLN A 472 -23.76 26.83 19.51
N ILE A 473 -24.63 27.46 20.30
CA ILE A 473 -24.70 28.92 20.41
C ILE A 473 -23.35 29.46 20.84
N LYS A 474 -22.77 28.91 21.91
CA LYS A 474 -21.46 29.33 22.39
C LYS A 474 -20.36 29.10 21.34
N PHE A 475 -20.42 28.01 20.60
CA PHE A 475 -19.47 27.71 19.54
C PHE A 475 -19.56 28.73 18.40
N ILE A 476 -20.76 28.97 17.87
CA ILE A 476 -21.01 29.88 16.75
C ILE A 476 -20.67 31.32 17.13
N GLU A 477 -20.97 31.76 18.36
CA GLU A 477 -20.62 33.09 18.87
C GLU A 477 -19.11 33.34 18.90
N ASN A 478 -18.32 32.32 19.18
CA ASN A 478 -16.86 32.42 19.23
C ASN A 478 -16.18 32.06 17.89
N HIS A 479 -16.93 31.55 16.92
CA HIS A 479 -16.41 31.12 15.63
C HIS A 479 -16.39 32.26 14.60
N GLN A 480 -15.25 32.46 13.96
CA GLN A 480 -15.08 33.38 12.84
C GLN A 480 -14.44 32.66 11.67
N TYR A 481 -15.00 32.85 10.47
CA TYR A 481 -14.36 32.39 9.23
C TYR A 481 -13.08 33.19 8.97
N PHE A 482 -12.03 32.51 8.51
CA PHE A 482 -10.69 33.07 8.40
C PHE A 482 -10.43 33.76 7.06
N THR A 483 -10.93 33.20 5.96
CA THR A 483 -10.80 33.73 4.59
C THR A 483 -11.78 34.88 4.34
N GLU A 484 -11.48 35.73 3.36
CA GLU A 484 -12.42 36.77 2.93
C GLU A 484 -13.63 36.15 2.22
N THR A 485 -13.38 35.11 1.42
CA THR A 485 -14.41 34.37 0.70
C THR A 485 -15.43 33.73 1.63
N ALA A 486 -15.00 32.96 2.64
CA ALA A 486 -15.93 32.28 3.53
C ALA A 486 -16.75 33.27 4.37
N ARG A 487 -16.12 34.36 4.86
CA ARG A 487 -16.82 35.46 5.54
C ARG A 487 -17.92 36.05 4.66
N TYR A 488 -17.59 36.40 3.41
CA TYR A 488 -18.56 36.92 2.46
C TYR A 488 -19.72 35.95 2.19
N MET A 489 -19.41 34.66 2.04
CA MET A 489 -20.41 33.65 1.70
C MET A 489 -21.32 33.27 2.88
N ARG A 490 -20.79 33.26 4.10
CA ARG A 490 -21.40 32.54 5.23
C ARG A 490 -21.74 33.40 6.45
N ASP A 491 -21.12 34.57 6.67
CA ASP A 491 -21.33 35.32 7.93
C ASP A 491 -22.79 35.75 8.15
N VAL A 492 -23.46 36.27 7.10
CA VAL A 492 -24.87 36.70 7.19
C VAL A 492 -25.78 35.52 7.56
N ASN A 493 -25.54 34.37 6.94
CA ASN A 493 -26.35 33.18 7.21
C ASN A 493 -26.04 32.60 8.58
N LYS A 494 -24.76 32.58 9.00
CA LYS A 494 -24.32 32.13 10.33
C LYS A 494 -25.02 32.92 11.44
N ILE A 495 -25.13 34.25 11.30
CA ILE A 495 -25.88 35.09 12.26
C ILE A 495 -27.36 34.69 12.30
N LYS A 496 -27.99 34.47 11.14
CA LYS A 496 -29.39 33.99 11.09
C LYS A 496 -29.57 32.62 11.74
N GLN A 497 -28.58 31.71 11.62
CA GLN A 497 -28.66 30.42 12.30
C GLN A 497 -28.52 30.57 13.81
N LEU A 498 -27.65 31.47 14.27
CA LEU A 498 -27.50 31.79 15.69
C LEU A 498 -28.81 32.32 16.30
N ASP A 499 -29.50 33.23 15.60
CA ASP A 499 -30.79 33.76 16.05
C ASP A 499 -31.85 32.66 16.13
N LYS A 500 -31.93 31.78 15.12
CA LYS A 500 -32.84 30.62 15.15
C LYS A 500 -32.55 29.66 16.30
N LEU A 501 -31.28 29.41 16.63
CA LEU A 501 -30.92 28.55 17.75
C LEU A 501 -31.34 29.16 19.09
N ARG A 502 -31.23 30.50 19.23
CA ARG A 502 -31.68 31.21 20.42
C ARG A 502 -33.19 31.16 20.63
N GLU A 503 -33.98 31.00 19.57
CA GLU A 503 -35.43 30.78 19.66
C GLU A 503 -35.81 29.36 20.12
N LEU A 504 -34.87 28.40 20.07
CA LEU A 504 -35.10 26.99 20.42
C LEU A 504 -34.76 26.64 21.88
N ILE A 505 -34.23 27.60 22.65
CA ILE A 505 -33.90 27.52 24.08
C ILE A 505 -34.79 28.48 24.83
#